data_AF-A0A5B9QFA0-F1
#
_entry.id   AF-A0A5B9QFA0-F1
#
_cell.length_a   1.000
_cell.length_b   1.000
_cell.length_c   1.000
_cell.angle_alpha   90.00
_cell.angle_beta   90.00
_cell.angle_gamma   90.00
#
_symmetry.space_group_name_H-M   'P 1'
#
loop_
_entity.id
_entity.type
_entity.pdbx_description
1 polymer ?
#
loop_
_entity_poly.entity_id
_entity_poly.type
_entity_poly.pdbx_seq_one_letter_code
_entity_poly.pdbx_strand_id
1 'polypeptide(L)'
;MTAAQLADYFYFDKKHPQECAYRVIRKLSQRGLAMSWQGMVCRLELNEPLLRWSPGSIIPEISQIAWQNEKRWKMAVPTRTICITATAQAVAEYGGHCREPRPREVEHDINLAEVFLRLDAQSTLEGLQLTPEDSIPHDNQKRPDALLERNGEQIVIDLLGRGYSKQKIQTLWQHYREVPLELW
;
A
#
# COMPACT_ATOMS: atom_id res chain seq x y z
N MET A 1 5.10 -5.93 3.91
CA MET A 1 4.30 -5.56 5.11
C MET A 1 5.16 -5.58 6.36
N THR A 2 4.64 -5.10 7.49
CA THR A 2 5.30 -5.10 8.80
C THR A 2 4.61 -6.03 9.81
N ALA A 3 5.31 -6.40 10.87
CA ALA A 3 4.72 -7.16 11.98
C ALA A 3 3.58 -6.40 12.69
N ALA A 4 3.66 -5.07 12.74
CA ALA A 4 2.60 -4.23 13.30
C ALA A 4 1.35 -4.29 12.41
N GLN A 5 1.49 -4.15 11.09
CA GLN A 5 0.38 -4.31 10.14
C GLN A 5 -0.26 -5.70 10.23
N LEU A 6 0.56 -6.76 10.35
CA LEU A 6 0.05 -8.12 10.53
C LEU A 6 -0.74 -8.25 11.84
N ALA A 7 -0.26 -7.64 12.92
CA ALA A 7 -0.93 -7.63 14.22
C ALA A 7 -2.27 -6.88 14.17
N ASP A 8 -2.27 -5.67 13.60
CA ASP A 8 -3.42 -4.79 13.49
C ASP A 8 -4.51 -5.38 12.57
N TYR A 9 -4.12 -6.16 11.56
CA TYR A 9 -5.06 -6.74 10.61
C TYR A 9 -5.60 -8.11 11.03
N PHE A 10 -4.72 -9.09 11.27
CA PHE A 10 -5.13 -10.48 11.49
C PHE A 10 -5.39 -10.83 12.95
N TYR A 11 -4.91 -10.01 13.89
CA TYR A 11 -4.93 -10.32 15.32
C TYR A 11 -5.53 -9.21 16.18
N PHE A 12 -6.26 -8.26 15.59
CA PHE A 12 -6.83 -7.11 16.30
C PHE A 12 -7.74 -7.49 17.48
N ASP A 13 -8.38 -8.66 17.40
CA ASP A 13 -9.29 -9.22 18.39
C ASP A 13 -8.58 -9.98 19.52
N LYS A 14 -7.26 -10.18 19.42
CA LYS A 14 -6.49 -10.95 20.40
C LYS A 14 -6.05 -10.07 21.57
N LYS A 15 -5.93 -10.68 22.74
CA LYS A 15 -5.38 -10.02 23.94
C LYS A 15 -3.96 -9.48 23.75
N HIS A 16 -3.15 -10.21 22.96
CA HIS A 16 -1.77 -9.86 22.64
C HIS A 16 -1.51 -9.96 21.12
N PRO A 17 -1.98 -8.98 20.31
CA PRO A 17 -1.90 -9.04 18.84
C PRO A 17 -0.46 -9.13 18.32
N GLN A 18 0.44 -8.33 18.90
CA GLN A 18 1.85 -8.28 18.49
C GLN A 18 2.57 -9.60 18.75
N GLU A 19 2.34 -10.24 19.90
CA GLU A 19 2.91 -11.55 20.21
C GLU A 19 2.42 -12.63 19.25
N CYS A 20 1.13 -12.57 18.87
CA CYS A 20 0.56 -13.47 17.88
C CYS A 20 1.22 -13.29 16.51
N ALA A 21 1.38 -12.04 16.06
CA ALA A 21 2.07 -11.71 14.82
C ALA A 21 3.51 -12.23 14.82
N TYR A 22 4.31 -11.93 15.85
CA TYR A 22 5.70 -12.41 15.96
C TYR A 22 5.80 -13.93 15.94
N ARG A 23 4.89 -14.63 16.64
CA ARG A 23 4.85 -16.09 16.66
C ARG A 23 4.57 -16.67 15.27
N VAL A 24 3.68 -16.07 14.50
CA VAL A 24 3.36 -16.55 13.15
C VAL A 24 4.47 -16.22 12.16
N ILE A 25 5.07 -15.03 12.22
CA ILE A 25 6.25 -14.68 11.42
C ILE A 25 7.36 -15.71 11.64
N ARG A 26 7.66 -16.04 12.91
CA ARG A 26 8.66 -17.07 13.23
C ARG A 26 8.32 -18.42 12.62
N LYS A 27 7.06 -18.86 12.70
CA LYS A 27 6.62 -20.14 12.10
C LYS A 27 6.74 -20.15 10.58
N LEU A 28 6.34 -19.06 9.92
CA LEU A 28 6.46 -18.92 8.46
C LEU A 28 7.92 -18.92 8.02
N SER A 29 8.80 -18.20 8.73
CA SER A 29 10.23 -18.21 8.46
C SER A 29 10.89 -19.56 8.69
N GLN A 30 10.51 -20.29 9.74
CA GLN A 30 11.00 -21.66 9.97
C GLN A 30 10.61 -22.64 8.86
N ARG A 31 9.51 -22.36 8.15
CA ARG A 31 9.05 -23.17 7.01
C ARG A 31 9.57 -22.68 5.66
N GLY A 32 10.42 -21.64 5.65
CA GLY A 32 10.91 -21.03 4.42
C GLY A 32 9.87 -20.22 3.64
N LEU A 33 8.71 -19.92 4.23
CA LEU A 33 7.60 -19.22 3.56
C LEU A 33 7.68 -17.69 3.69
N ALA A 34 8.43 -17.18 4.67
CA ALA A 34 8.61 -15.74 4.85
C ALA A 34 10.04 -15.41 5.26
N MET A 35 10.56 -14.31 4.72
CA MET A 35 11.78 -13.69 5.23
C MET A 35 11.42 -12.47 6.05
N SER A 36 12.11 -12.29 7.17
CA SER A 36 11.95 -11.11 8.03
C SER A 36 13.27 -10.41 8.23
N TRP A 37 13.25 -9.08 8.21
CA TRP A 37 14.40 -8.24 8.53
C TRP A 37 13.96 -7.07 9.40
N GLN A 38 14.92 -6.40 10.05
CA GLN A 38 14.66 -5.18 10.79
C GLN A 38 15.11 -3.98 9.97
N GLY A 39 14.24 -2.97 9.88
CA GLY A 39 14.53 -1.70 9.21
C GLY A 39 14.00 -0.52 10.01
N MET A 40 14.56 0.66 9.77
CA MET A 40 13.98 1.93 10.21
C MET A 40 13.00 2.38 9.13
N VAL A 41 11.71 2.40 9.42
CA VAL A 41 10.66 2.73 8.44
C VAL A 41 9.64 3.70 9.03
N CYS A 42 9.15 4.60 8.20
CA CYS A 42 8.01 5.46 8.54
C CYS A 42 6.72 4.80 8.07
N ARG A 43 5.88 4.38 9.01
CA ARG A 43 4.51 3.96 8.71
C ARG A 43 3.59 5.17 8.78
N LEU A 44 2.77 5.35 7.75
CA LEU A 44 1.73 6.36 7.68
C LEU A 44 0.44 5.80 8.28
N GLU A 45 -0.31 6.66 8.97
CA GLU A 45 -1.69 6.37 9.35
C GLU A 45 -2.61 6.66 8.15
N LEU A 46 -2.91 5.62 7.36
CA LEU A 46 -3.72 5.71 6.15
C LEU A 46 -5.17 5.31 6.45
N ASN A 47 -5.96 6.25 6.97
CA ASN A 47 -7.39 6.00 7.22
C ASN A 47 -8.25 6.18 5.97
N GLU A 48 -7.86 7.10 5.09
CA GLU A 48 -8.56 7.43 3.85
C GLU A 48 -7.58 8.07 2.83
N PRO A 49 -7.91 8.04 1.53
CA PRO A 49 -7.14 8.73 0.52
C PRO A 49 -7.20 10.25 0.72
N LEU A 50 -6.12 10.93 0.35
CA LEU A 50 -6.06 12.40 0.30
C LEU A 50 -6.94 13.00 -0.80
N LEU A 51 -7.20 12.22 -1.85
CA LEU A 51 -8.09 12.58 -2.94
C LEU A 51 -8.87 11.35 -3.40
N ARG A 52 -10.19 11.49 -3.54
CA ARG A 52 -11.01 10.65 -4.42
C ARG A 52 -11.53 11.54 -5.54
N TRP A 53 -11.30 11.14 -6.79
CA TRP A 53 -11.67 11.94 -7.95
C TRP A 53 -12.24 11.05 -9.05
N SER A 54 -13.24 11.55 -9.77
CA SER A 54 -13.85 10.88 -10.92
C SER A 54 -13.90 11.83 -12.12
N PRO A 55 -13.81 11.32 -13.36
CA PRO A 55 -13.98 12.12 -14.57
C PRO A 55 -15.24 12.99 -14.53
N GLY A 56 -15.12 14.25 -14.95
CA GLY A 56 -16.21 15.23 -14.89
C GLY A 56 -16.41 15.90 -13.53
N SER A 57 -15.72 15.46 -12.48
CA SER A 57 -15.69 16.16 -11.20
C SER A 57 -14.87 17.45 -11.27
N ILE A 58 -15.04 18.32 -10.27
CA ILE A 58 -14.25 19.56 -10.15
C ILE A 58 -12.75 19.22 -10.10
N ILE A 59 -11.93 20.05 -10.74
CA ILE A 59 -10.47 19.92 -10.70
C ILE A 59 -10.01 19.95 -9.23
N PRO A 60 -9.20 18.98 -8.78
CA PRO A 60 -8.79 18.90 -7.39
C PRO A 60 -7.88 20.08 -6.99
N GLU A 61 -8.00 20.52 -5.74
CA GLU A 61 -7.12 21.52 -5.13
C GLU A 61 -5.73 20.91 -4.83
N ILE A 62 -4.90 20.80 -5.88
CA ILE A 62 -3.57 20.15 -5.83
C ILE A 62 -2.68 20.72 -4.70
N SER A 63 -2.80 22.02 -4.42
CA SER A 63 -2.04 22.66 -3.33
C SER A 63 -2.41 22.11 -1.96
N GLN A 64 -3.70 21.81 -1.73
CA GLN A 64 -4.17 21.25 -0.47
C GLN A 64 -3.72 19.81 -0.31
N ILE A 65 -3.82 18.99 -1.37
CA ILE A 65 -3.36 17.59 -1.37
C ILE A 65 -1.87 17.51 -1.06
N ALA A 66 -1.05 18.35 -1.72
CA ALA A 66 0.39 18.41 -1.48
C ALA A 66 0.73 18.75 -0.02
N TRP A 67 0.03 19.74 0.56
CA TRP A 67 0.21 20.13 1.96
C TRP A 67 -0.19 19.01 2.93
N GLN A 68 -1.31 18.33 2.68
CA GLN A 68 -1.76 17.21 3.50
C GLN A 68 -0.78 16.03 3.43
N ASN A 69 -0.26 15.70 2.24
CA ASN A 69 0.77 14.68 2.07
C ASN A 69 2.05 15.04 2.83
N GLU A 70 2.52 16.28 2.69
CA GLU A 70 3.70 16.75 3.42
C GLU A 70 3.50 16.67 4.93
N LYS A 71 2.33 17.09 5.43
CA LYS A 71 1.97 16.97 6.85
C LYS A 71 1.98 15.51 7.31
N ARG A 72 1.35 14.60 6.55
CA ARG A 72 1.30 13.15 6.82
C ARG A 72 2.70 12.57 6.98
N TRP A 73 3.61 12.88 6.05
CA TRP A 73 5.00 12.43 6.11
C TRP A 73 5.84 13.08 7.21
N LYS A 74 5.59 14.35 7.56
CA LYS A 74 6.28 15.03 8.67
C LYS A 74 5.90 14.45 10.03
N MET A 75 4.66 13.96 10.19
CA MET A 75 4.20 13.33 11.43
C MET A 75 4.68 11.89 11.57
N ALA A 76 5.01 11.22 10.46
CA ALA A 76 5.50 9.84 10.47
C ALA A 76 6.93 9.78 11.04
N VAL A 77 7.05 9.15 12.21
CA VAL A 77 8.34 8.97 12.89
C VAL A 77 8.97 7.65 12.42
N PRO A 78 10.25 7.64 11.98
CA PRO A 78 10.95 6.41 11.68
C PRO A 78 11.04 5.52 12.93
N THR A 79 10.54 4.30 12.84
CA THR A 79 10.62 3.33 13.95
C THR A 79 11.35 2.07 13.51
N ARG A 80 12.01 1.39 14.46
CA ARG A 80 12.63 0.09 14.18
C ARG A 80 11.51 -0.95 14.09
N THR A 81 11.31 -1.50 12.91
CA THR A 81 10.19 -2.39 12.61
C THR A 81 10.67 -3.69 11.99
N ILE A 82 10.02 -4.80 12.36
CA ILE A 82 10.19 -6.08 11.67
C ILE A 82 9.36 -6.04 10.38
N CYS A 83 10.05 -6.04 9.26
CA CYS A 83 9.49 -6.11 7.93
C CYS A 83 9.48 -7.56 7.46
N ILE A 84 8.48 -7.92 6.66
CA ILE A 84 8.24 -9.30 6.22
C ILE A 84 7.94 -9.28 4.71
N THR A 85 8.55 -10.22 4.00
CA THR A 85 8.28 -10.52 2.60
C THR A 85 8.01 -12.01 2.42
N ALA A 86 7.18 -12.35 1.42
CA ALA A 86 7.03 -13.72 0.97
C ALA A 86 8.34 -14.21 0.34
N THR A 87 8.58 -15.52 0.37
CA THR A 87 9.69 -16.15 -0.36
C THR A 87 9.20 -16.70 -1.70
N ALA A 88 10.13 -17.08 -2.57
CA ALA A 88 9.80 -17.83 -3.79
C ALA A 88 9.05 -19.13 -3.49
N GLN A 89 9.35 -19.80 -2.36
CA GLN A 89 8.61 -21.00 -1.93
C GLN A 89 7.15 -20.66 -1.58
N ALA A 90 6.90 -19.59 -0.84
CA ALA A 90 5.53 -19.17 -0.55
C ALA A 90 4.77 -18.82 -1.83
N VAL A 91 5.42 -18.17 -2.80
CA VAL A 91 4.79 -17.88 -4.09
C VAL A 91 4.48 -19.17 -4.86
N ALA A 92 5.35 -20.17 -4.82
CA ALA A 92 5.10 -21.46 -5.46
C ALA A 92 3.92 -22.22 -4.83
N GLU A 93 3.74 -22.12 -3.51
CA GLU A 93 2.67 -22.81 -2.77
C GLU A 93 1.32 -22.08 -2.79
N TYR A 94 1.34 -20.74 -2.71
CA TYR A 94 0.12 -19.92 -2.50
C TYR A 94 -0.15 -18.93 -3.64
N GLY A 95 0.69 -18.89 -4.66
CA GLY A 95 0.62 -17.93 -5.76
C GLY A 95 1.14 -16.53 -5.40
N GLY A 96 0.92 -15.58 -6.30
CA GLY A 96 1.35 -14.19 -6.16
C GLY A 96 2.71 -13.89 -6.79
N HIS A 97 3.34 -12.80 -6.35
CA HIS A 97 4.64 -12.35 -6.84
C HIS A 97 5.57 -12.02 -5.67
N CYS A 98 6.84 -12.34 -5.83
CA CYS A 98 7.89 -11.99 -4.89
C CYS A 98 9.07 -11.41 -5.66
N ARG A 99 9.53 -10.24 -5.21
CA ARG A 99 10.79 -9.62 -5.62
C ARG A 99 11.58 -9.22 -4.39
N GLU A 100 12.90 -9.12 -4.53
CA GLU A 100 13.72 -8.58 -3.46
C GLU A 100 13.33 -7.13 -3.16
N PRO A 101 13.16 -6.76 -1.87
CA PRO A 101 12.86 -5.38 -1.50
C PRO A 101 13.98 -4.44 -1.93
N ARG A 102 13.62 -3.38 -2.68
CA ARG A 102 14.60 -2.35 -3.05
C ARG A 102 14.69 -1.33 -1.91
N PRO A 103 15.88 -1.01 -1.37
CA PRO A 103 15.99 -0.14 -0.20
C PRO A 103 15.27 1.21 -0.31
N ARG A 104 15.19 1.76 -1.53
CA ARG A 104 14.52 3.05 -1.81
C ARG A 104 12.99 2.96 -1.88
N GLU A 105 12.44 1.76 -2.03
CA GLU A 105 11.01 1.49 -2.18
C GLU A 105 10.39 0.91 -0.90
N VAL A 106 11.20 0.43 0.06
CA VAL A 106 10.70 -0.23 1.28
C VAL A 106 9.60 0.57 2.01
N GLU A 107 9.80 1.88 2.20
CA GLU A 107 8.77 2.71 2.86
C GLU A 107 7.50 2.84 2.01
N HIS A 108 7.64 2.93 0.68
CA HIS A 108 6.49 2.98 -0.23
C HIS A 108 5.75 1.64 -0.21
N ASP A 109 6.43 0.51 -0.40
CA ASP A 109 5.86 -0.84 -0.38
C ASP A 109 5.15 -1.16 0.96
N ILE A 110 5.72 -0.73 2.09
CA ILE A 110 5.10 -0.91 3.42
C ILE A 110 3.80 -0.12 3.53
N ASN A 111 3.78 1.13 3.08
CA ASN A 111 2.60 1.96 3.16
C ASN A 111 1.55 1.56 2.10
N LEU A 112 1.96 1.05 0.93
CA LEU A 112 1.06 0.47 -0.05
C LEU A 112 0.39 -0.80 0.51
N ALA A 113 1.12 -1.61 1.28
CA ALA A 113 0.53 -2.71 2.01
C ALA A 113 -0.51 -2.25 3.06
N GLU A 114 -0.34 -1.08 3.69
CA GLU A 114 -1.39 -0.51 4.55
C GLU A 114 -2.64 -0.16 3.74
N VAL A 115 -2.49 0.49 2.57
CA VAL A 115 -3.61 0.81 1.67
C VAL A 115 -4.37 -0.47 1.32
N PHE A 116 -3.66 -1.53 0.92
CA PHE A 116 -4.27 -2.82 0.61
C PHE A 116 -5.09 -3.37 1.79
N LEU A 117 -4.50 -3.45 2.99
CA LEU A 117 -5.19 -4.00 4.17
C LEU A 117 -6.42 -3.15 4.56
N ARG A 118 -6.35 -1.83 4.35
CA ARG A 118 -7.47 -0.93 4.60
C ARG A 118 -8.60 -1.11 3.61
N LEU A 119 -8.27 -1.25 2.32
CA LEU A 119 -9.24 -1.53 1.28
C LEU A 119 -9.90 -2.91 1.49
N ASP A 120 -9.12 -3.91 1.89
CA ASP A 120 -9.61 -5.27 2.15
C ASP A 120 -10.57 -5.29 3.35
N ALA A 121 -10.21 -4.59 4.45
CA ALA A 121 -11.09 -4.44 5.62
C ALA A 121 -12.42 -3.71 5.30
N GLN A 122 -12.47 -2.91 4.24
CA GLN A 122 -13.65 -2.18 3.80
C GLN A 122 -14.44 -2.92 2.70
N SER A 123 -13.90 -4.01 2.16
CA SER A 123 -14.53 -4.76 1.08
C SER A 123 -15.79 -5.50 1.55
N THR A 124 -16.73 -5.70 0.62
CA THR A 124 -17.96 -6.46 0.88
C THR A 124 -17.68 -7.96 0.84
N LEU A 125 -18.71 -8.80 0.98
CA LEU A 125 -18.59 -10.27 0.92
C LEU A 125 -17.97 -10.79 -0.39
N GLU A 126 -17.98 -9.99 -1.47
CA GLU A 126 -17.39 -10.35 -2.76
C GLU A 126 -15.84 -10.24 -2.77
N GLY A 127 -15.26 -9.70 -1.70
CA GLY A 127 -13.82 -9.56 -1.53
C GLY A 127 -13.21 -8.39 -2.31
N LEU A 128 -11.96 -8.07 -1.98
CA LEU A 128 -11.19 -7.03 -2.64
C LEU A 128 -10.72 -7.48 -4.04
N GLN A 129 -11.18 -6.80 -5.09
CA GLN A 129 -10.70 -7.02 -6.46
C GLN A 129 -9.62 -6.00 -6.81
N LEU A 130 -8.36 -6.31 -6.47
CA LEU A 130 -7.22 -5.43 -6.68
C LEU A 130 -6.18 -6.09 -7.58
N THR A 131 -5.73 -5.35 -8.60
CA THR A 131 -4.63 -5.73 -9.49
C THR A 131 -3.39 -4.89 -9.12
N PRO A 132 -2.33 -5.48 -8.55
CA PRO A 132 -1.13 -4.75 -8.15
C PRO A 132 -0.28 -4.35 -9.37
N GLU A 133 0.59 -3.34 -9.22
CA GLU A 133 1.48 -2.83 -10.28
C GLU A 133 2.22 -3.95 -11.04
N ASP A 134 2.74 -4.95 -10.32
CA ASP A 134 3.51 -6.05 -10.91
C ASP A 134 2.68 -6.97 -11.84
N SER A 135 1.35 -6.93 -11.70
CA SER A 135 0.42 -7.66 -12.58
C SER A 135 -0.11 -6.79 -13.73
N ILE A 136 0.18 -5.48 -13.73
CA ILE A 136 -0.22 -4.57 -14.81
C ILE A 136 0.80 -4.68 -15.96
N PRO A 137 0.35 -4.97 -17.20
CA PRO A 137 1.22 -5.05 -18.36
C PRO A 137 2.12 -3.82 -18.50
N HIS A 138 3.37 -4.05 -18.90
CA HIS A 138 4.29 -2.97 -19.20
C HIS A 138 3.95 -2.40 -20.58
N ASP A 139 3.14 -1.35 -20.61
CA ASP A 139 3.08 -0.46 -21.76
C ASP A 139 4.02 0.73 -21.51
N ASN A 140 4.37 1.50 -22.55
CA ASN A 140 5.28 2.65 -22.41
C ASN A 140 4.66 3.82 -21.61
N GLN A 141 3.57 3.58 -20.86
CA GLN A 141 2.90 4.56 -20.03
C GLN A 141 3.30 4.41 -18.57
N LYS A 142 2.97 5.42 -17.77
CA LYS A 142 3.12 5.33 -16.33
C LYS A 142 2.09 4.32 -15.79
N ARG A 143 2.57 3.34 -15.01
CA ARG A 143 1.74 2.37 -14.29
C ARG A 143 1.32 2.92 -12.93
N PRO A 144 0.10 2.64 -12.48
CA PRO A 144 -0.31 2.96 -11.13
C PRO A 144 0.21 1.92 -10.14
N ASP A 145 0.18 2.25 -8.85
CA ASP A 145 0.58 1.32 -7.80
C ASP A 145 -0.39 0.12 -7.72
N ALA A 146 -1.68 0.37 -7.98
CA ALA A 146 -2.68 -0.67 -8.17
C ALA A 146 -3.91 -0.17 -8.96
N LEU A 147 -4.68 -1.12 -9.49
CA LEU A 147 -6.03 -0.92 -10.01
C LEU A 147 -7.02 -1.62 -9.08
N LEU A 148 -8.10 -0.95 -8.72
CA LEU A 148 -9.17 -1.45 -7.87
C LEU A 148 -10.47 -1.52 -8.67
N GLU A 149 -11.09 -2.69 -8.74
CA GLU A 149 -12.46 -2.81 -9.26
C GLU A 149 -13.45 -2.60 -8.11
N ARG A 150 -14.34 -1.61 -8.25
CA ARG A 150 -15.38 -1.32 -7.27
C ARG A 150 -16.67 -0.93 -7.99
N ASN A 151 -17.77 -1.65 -7.71
CA ASN A 151 -19.07 -1.42 -8.34
C ASN A 151 -19.05 -1.46 -9.89
N GLY A 152 -18.19 -2.30 -10.48
CA GLY A 152 -18.04 -2.41 -11.93
C GLY A 152 -17.25 -1.28 -12.58
N GLU A 153 -16.60 -0.43 -11.78
CA GLU A 153 -15.72 0.64 -12.24
C GLU A 153 -14.28 0.38 -11.78
N GLN A 154 -13.33 0.57 -12.70
CA GLN A 154 -11.90 0.48 -12.42
C GLN A 154 -11.39 1.82 -11.88
N ILE A 155 -10.80 1.79 -10.69
CA ILE A 155 -10.26 2.93 -9.97
C ILE A 155 -8.74 2.80 -9.90
N VAL A 156 -8.04 3.86 -10.28
CA VAL A 156 -6.58 3.96 -10.13
C VAL A 156 -6.23 4.26 -8.67
N ILE A 157 -5.31 3.48 -8.10
CA ILE A 157 -4.74 3.71 -6.77
C ILE A 157 -3.26 4.09 -6.92
N ASP A 158 -2.88 5.23 -6.36
CA ASP A 158 -1.50 5.71 -6.32
C ASP A 158 -1.18 6.25 -4.91
N LEU A 159 -0.07 5.79 -4.32
CA LEU A 159 0.44 6.24 -3.03
C LEU A 159 1.44 7.39 -3.22
N LEU A 160 1.13 8.54 -2.61
CA LEU A 160 1.99 9.71 -2.64
C LEU A 160 3.17 9.54 -1.68
N GLY A 161 4.36 9.36 -2.25
CA GLY A 161 5.60 9.26 -1.50
C GLY A 161 6.01 10.56 -0.80
N ARG A 162 7.04 10.44 0.05
CA ARG A 162 7.67 11.58 0.74
C ARG A 162 8.18 12.61 -0.27
N GLY A 163 7.88 13.88 -0.03
CA GLY A 163 8.40 14.99 -0.84
C GLY A 163 7.78 15.12 -2.23
N TYR A 164 6.63 14.48 -2.49
CA TYR A 164 5.88 14.73 -3.72
C TYR A 164 5.51 16.21 -3.82
N SER A 165 6.01 16.87 -4.87
CA SER A 165 5.70 18.27 -5.14
C SER A 165 4.30 18.45 -5.72
N LYS A 166 3.78 19.67 -5.66
CA LYS A 166 2.52 20.05 -6.32
C LYS A 166 2.54 19.68 -7.81
N GLN A 167 3.67 19.92 -8.49
CA GLN A 167 3.83 19.60 -9.90
C GLN A 167 3.75 18.09 -10.14
N LYS A 168 4.40 17.26 -9.31
CA LYS A 168 4.36 15.80 -9.46
C LYS A 168 2.95 15.25 -9.27
N ILE A 169 2.21 15.77 -8.29
CA ILE A 169 0.81 15.38 -8.04
C ILE A 169 -0.09 15.86 -9.18
N GLN A 170 0.12 17.08 -9.70
CA GLN A 170 -0.62 17.58 -10.86
C GLN A 170 -0.38 16.73 -12.11
N THR A 171 0.86 16.38 -12.43
CA THR A 171 1.19 15.50 -13.57
C THR A 171 0.54 14.13 -13.40
N LEU A 172 0.55 13.57 -12.18
CA LEU A 172 -0.09 12.29 -11.88
C LEU A 172 -1.60 12.36 -12.12
N TRP A 173 -2.28 13.37 -11.57
CA TRP A 173 -3.72 13.56 -11.79
C TRP A 173 -4.04 13.78 -13.27
N GLN A 174 -3.27 14.62 -13.97
CA GLN A 174 -3.48 14.87 -15.40
C GLN A 174 -3.30 13.61 -16.26
N HIS A 175 -2.40 12.71 -15.86
CA HIS A 175 -2.17 11.43 -16.55
C HIS A 175 -3.37 10.48 -16.41
N TYR A 176 -4.02 10.45 -15.24
CA TYR A 176 -5.18 9.59 -14.98
C TYR A 176 -6.54 10.31 -15.05
N ARG A 177 -6.61 11.52 -15.59
CA ARG A 177 -7.84 12.34 -15.58
C ARG A 177 -9.03 11.73 -16.34
N GLU A 178 -8.83 10.71 -17.14
CA GLU A 178 -9.93 10.06 -17.89
C GLU A 178 -10.51 8.85 -17.13
N VAL A 179 -9.96 8.53 -15.95
CA VAL A 179 -10.41 7.43 -15.10
C VAL A 179 -10.53 7.88 -13.64
N PRO A 180 -11.33 7.19 -12.81
CA PRO A 180 -11.36 7.45 -11.37
C PRO A 180 -9.99 7.23 -10.72
N LEU A 181 -9.67 8.06 -9.74
CA LEU A 181 -8.36 8.11 -9.10
C LEU A 181 -8.53 8.30 -7.59
N GLU A 182 -7.88 7.43 -6.82
CA GLU A 182 -7.61 7.64 -5.40
C GLU A 182 -6.11 7.89 -5.17
N LEU A 183 -5.78 9.05 -4.60
CA LEU A 183 -4.43 9.36 -4.15
C LEU A 183 -4.32 9.13 -2.66
N TRP A 184 -3.49 8.18 -2.26
CA TRP A 184 -3.24 7.78 -0.88
C TRP A 184 -1.98 8.41 -0.30
#